data_AF-A0A0E2HEY9-F1
#
_entry.id   AF-A0A0E2HEY9-F1
#
_cell.length_a   1.000
_cell.length_b   1.000
_cell.length_c   1.000
_cell.angle_alpha   90.00
_cell.angle_beta   90.00
_cell.angle_gamma   90.00
#
_symmetry.space_group_name_H-M   'P 1'
#
loop_
_entity.id
_entity.type
_entity.pdbx_description
1 polymer ?
#
loop_
_entity_poly.entity_id
_entity_poly.type
_entity_poly.pdbx_seq_one_letter_code
_entity_poly.pdbx_strand_id
1 'polypeptide(L)'
;MREYESCFALLIRDFIAYRKASGRWNEASYGPNLRVFDRFCAMNYPDSVHLTQEMVDRWCRQRDSETNNSCRSRIYVVYSFIKYL
;
A
#
# COMPACT_ATOMS: atom_id res chain seq x y z
N MET A 1 7.39 -2.34 16.27
CA MET A 1 6.89 -1.94 14.94
C MET A 1 5.77 -2.92 14.60
N ARG A 2 4.53 -2.47 14.32
CA ARG A 2 3.49 -3.44 13.89
C ARG A 2 3.90 -3.99 12.52
N GLU A 3 3.95 -5.31 12.41
CA GLU A 3 4.38 -6.00 11.19
C GLU A 3 3.34 -5.85 10.06
N TYR A 4 3.77 -6.16 8.83
CA TYR A 4 2.86 -6.35 7.70
C TYR A 4 2.27 -7.77 7.79
N GLU A 5 0.95 -7.87 7.65
CA GLU A 5 0.12 -9.02 8.04
C GLU A 5 -0.48 -9.75 6.81
N SER A 6 -0.56 -9.11 5.63
CA SER A 6 -1.10 -9.77 4.44
C SER A 6 -0.11 -10.72 3.76
N CYS A 7 -0.59 -11.54 2.83
CA CYS A 7 0.25 -12.34 1.94
C CYS A 7 1.26 -11.52 1.12
N PHE A 8 1.11 -10.19 1.03
CA PHE A 8 2.03 -9.28 0.33
C PHE A 8 3.13 -8.71 1.23
N ALA A 9 3.20 -9.11 2.51
CA ALA A 9 4.14 -8.56 3.48
C ALA A 9 5.60 -8.60 3.00
N LEU A 10 6.02 -9.68 2.33
CA LEU A 10 7.37 -9.79 1.79
C LEU A 10 7.60 -8.81 0.63
N LEU A 11 6.68 -8.76 -0.35
CA LEU A 11 6.74 -7.81 -1.47
C LEU A 11 6.78 -6.36 -1.00
N ILE A 12 6.01 -6.05 0.05
CA ILE A 12 6.01 -4.73 0.69
C ILE A 12 7.38 -4.43 1.30
N ARG A 13 8.01 -5.38 2.00
CA ARG A 13 9.35 -5.20 2.57
C ARG A 13 10.39 -4.96 1.47
N ASP A 14 10.32 -5.71 0.37
CA ASP A 14 11.23 -5.55 -0.77
C ASP A 14 11.06 -4.18 -1.44
N PHE A 15 9.82 -3.73 -1.64
CA PHE A 15 9.52 -2.39 -2.13
C PHE A 15 10.09 -1.29 -1.23
N ILE A 16 9.95 -1.43 0.10
CA ILE A 16 10.51 -0.47 1.05
C ILE A 16 12.03 -0.44 0.94
N ALA A 17 12.68 -1.59 0.87
CA ALA A 17 14.12 -1.69 0.70
C ALA A 17 14.57 -1.01 -0.60
N TYR A 18 13.91 -1.28 -1.72
CA TYR A 18 14.15 -0.64 -3.02
C TYR A 18 13.98 0.90 -2.94
N ARG A 19 12.91 1.40 -2.32
CA ARG A 19 12.67 2.84 -2.17
C ARG A 19 13.72 3.51 -1.28
N LYS A 20 14.18 2.84 -0.22
CA LYS A 20 15.25 3.33 0.65
C LYS A 20 16.58 3.38 -0.10
N ALA A 21 16.95 2.32 -0.80
CA ALA A 21 18.17 2.26 -1.61
C ALA A 21 18.20 3.33 -2.72
N SER A 22 17.04 3.67 -3.29
CA SER A 22 16.91 4.73 -4.30
C SER A 22 16.79 6.15 -3.72
N GLY A 23 16.82 6.33 -2.40
CA GLY A 23 16.67 7.64 -1.75
C GLY A 23 15.27 8.27 -1.92
N ARG A 24 14.26 7.47 -2.26
CA ARG A 24 12.88 7.92 -2.57
C ARG A 24 11.85 7.46 -1.53
N TRP A 25 12.30 6.97 -0.39
CA TRP A 25 11.42 6.54 0.69
C TRP A 25 10.99 7.71 1.56
N ASN A 26 9.67 7.92 1.69
CA ASN A 26 9.08 8.94 2.55
C ASN A 26 8.41 8.27 3.76
N GLU A 27 9.09 8.24 4.91
CA GLU A 27 8.56 7.56 6.10
C GLU A 27 7.25 8.18 6.61
N ALA A 28 7.10 9.51 6.51
CA ALA A 28 5.95 10.24 7.06
C ALA A 28 4.64 9.93 6.34
N SER A 29 4.68 9.73 5.02
CA SER A 29 3.47 9.47 4.22
C SER A 29 3.38 8.03 3.71
N TYR A 30 4.47 7.41 3.29
CA TYR A 30 4.41 6.06 2.69
C TYR A 30 4.22 4.99 3.74
N GLY A 31 4.98 5.04 4.84
CA GLY A 31 4.93 4.03 5.89
C GLY A 31 3.51 3.82 6.44
N PRO A 32 2.84 4.86 6.97
CA PRO A 32 1.48 4.74 7.47
C PRO A 32 0.48 4.24 6.41
N ASN A 33 0.47 4.83 5.22
CA ASN A 33 -0.49 4.48 4.18
C ASN A 33 -0.31 3.04 3.66
N LEU A 34 0.93 2.56 3.54
CA LEU A 34 1.22 1.20 3.11
C LEU A 34 0.79 0.17 4.18
N ARG A 35 0.93 0.48 5.46
CA ARG A 35 0.42 -0.37 6.55
C ARG A 35 -1.11 -0.45 6.55
N VAL A 36 -1.80 0.65 6.27
CA VAL A 36 -3.27 0.62 6.19
C VAL A 36 -3.73 -0.16 4.96
N PHE A 37 -3.00 -0.05 3.84
CA PHE A 37 -3.27 -0.86 2.65
C PHE A 37 -3.07 -2.36 2.90
N ASP A 38 -1.94 -2.74 3.52
CA ASP A 38 -1.66 -4.13 3.88
C ASP A 38 -2.74 -4.73 4.81
N ARG A 39 -3.15 -3.99 5.84
CA ARG A 39 -4.26 -4.39 6.71
C ARG A 39 -5.58 -4.53 5.97
N PHE A 40 -5.87 -3.61 5.04
CA PHE A 40 -7.05 -3.72 4.17
C PHE A 40 -7.01 -5.00 3.35
N CYS A 41 -5.86 -5.36 2.77
CA CYS A 41 -5.68 -6.61 2.04
C CYS A 41 -5.90 -7.83 2.93
N ALA A 42 -5.26 -7.88 4.11
CA ALA A 42 -5.40 -8.99 5.05
C ALA A 42 -6.84 -9.20 5.52
N MET A 43 -7.59 -8.12 5.78
CA MET A 43 -8.96 -8.20 6.28
C MET A 43 -9.99 -8.56 5.21
N ASN A 44 -9.80 -8.11 3.97
CA ASN A 44 -10.81 -8.26 2.91
C ASN A 44 -10.49 -9.40 1.94
N TYR A 45 -9.24 -9.84 1.87
CA TYR A 45 -8.76 -10.83 0.91
C TYR A 45 -7.77 -11.82 1.57
N PRO A 46 -8.16 -12.48 2.68
CA PRO A 46 -7.25 -13.33 3.46
C PRO A 46 -6.69 -14.52 2.66
N ASP A 47 -7.48 -15.05 1.72
CA ASP A 47 -7.12 -16.21 0.90
C ASP A 47 -6.43 -15.83 -0.42
N SER A 48 -6.23 -14.53 -0.67
CA SER A 48 -5.57 -14.10 -1.90
C SER A 48 -4.09 -14.47 -1.86
N VAL A 49 -3.56 -14.87 -3.01
CA VAL A 49 -2.14 -15.19 -3.21
C VAL A 49 -1.42 -14.15 -4.07
N HIS A 50 -2.16 -13.33 -4.80
CA HIS A 50 -1.63 -12.30 -5.71
C HIS A 50 -2.40 -11.00 -5.56
N LEU A 51 -1.74 -9.87 -5.83
CA LEU A 51 -2.42 -8.60 -5.85
C LEU A 51 -3.27 -8.51 -7.12
N THR A 52 -4.60 -8.35 -6.98
CA THR A 52 -5.51 -8.28 -8.12
C THR A 52 -5.93 -6.84 -8.42
N GLN A 53 -6.40 -6.60 -9.65
CA GLN A 53 -6.94 -5.30 -10.06
C GLN A 53 -8.11 -4.86 -9.17
N GLU A 54 -9.01 -5.79 -8.79
CA GLU A 54 -10.14 -5.49 -7.91
C GLU A 54 -9.71 -4.93 -6.55
N MET A 55 -8.66 -5.52 -5.95
CA MET A 55 -8.12 -5.08 -4.67
C MET A 55 -7.60 -3.64 -4.77
N VAL A 56 -6.90 -3.34 -5.86
CA VAL A 56 -6.36 -2.01 -6.15
C VAL A 56 -7.48 -1.02 -6.42
N ASP A 57 -8.47 -1.37 -7.23
CA ASP A 57 -9.59 -0.50 -7.57
C ASP A 57 -10.43 -0.15 -6.33
N ARG A 58 -10.73 -1.15 -5.49
CA ARG A 58 -11.43 -0.93 -4.22
C ARG A 58 -10.63 -0.05 -3.26
N TRP A 59 -9.31 -0.21 -3.21
CA TRP A 59 -8.47 0.66 -2.39
C TRP A 59 -8.38 2.08 -2.93
N CYS A 60 -8.20 2.24 -4.24
CA CYS A 60 -7.95 3.53 -4.90
C CYS A 60 -9.20 4.40 -5.02
N ARG A 61 -10.39 3.84 -4.78
CA ARG A 61 -11.63 4.63 -4.68
C ARG A 61 -11.50 5.67 -3.57
N GLN A 62 -11.84 6.92 -3.90
CA GLN A 62 -11.93 8.01 -2.93
C GLN A 62 -13.01 7.70 -1.90
N ARG A 63 -12.67 7.89 -0.62
CA ARG A 63 -13.61 7.75 0.49
C ARG A 63 -14.35 9.07 0.71
N ASP A 64 -15.56 9.00 1.25
CA ASP A 64 -16.37 10.20 1.52
C ASP A 64 -15.71 11.16 2.52
N SER A 65 -14.85 10.64 3.40
CA SER A 65 -14.08 11.43 4.37
C SER A 65 -12.80 12.05 3.79
N GLU A 66 -12.50 11.84 2.50
CA GLU A 66 -11.27 12.31 1.87
C GLU A 66 -11.50 13.49 0.93
N THR A 67 -10.64 14.49 1.08
CA THR A 67 -10.39 15.45 -0.01
C THR A 67 -9.63 14.78 -1.15
N ASN A 68 -9.61 15.39 -2.34
CA ASN A 68 -8.83 14.90 -3.48
C ASN A 68 -7.33 14.76 -3.12
N ASN A 69 -6.79 15.70 -2.34
CA ASN A 69 -5.39 15.68 -1.94
C ASN A 69 -5.08 14.56 -0.92
N SER A 70 -5.97 14.31 0.03
CA SER A 70 -5.79 13.21 0.99
C SER A 70 -5.95 11.84 0.32
N CYS A 71 -6.92 11.69 -0.59
CA CYS A 71 -7.07 10.49 -1.42
C CYS A 71 -5.80 10.25 -2.24
N ARG A 72 -5.32 11.26 -2.98
CA ARG A 72 -4.08 11.14 -3.77
C ARG A 72 -2.89 10.74 -2.90
N SER A 73 -2.73 11.36 -1.72
CA SER A 73 -1.64 11.04 -0.81
C SER A 73 -1.72 9.58 -0.30
N ARG A 74 -2.93 9.09 0.03
CA ARG A 74 -3.15 7.71 0.47
C ARG A 74 -2.82 6.70 -0.62
N ILE A 75 -3.27 6.93 -1.85
CA ILE A 75 -3.13 5.94 -2.94
C ILE A 75 -1.75 5.98 -3.61
N TYR A 76 -1.01 7.09 -3.52
CA TYR A 76 0.24 7.28 -4.28
C TYR A 76 1.34 6.29 -3.89
N VAL A 77 1.43 5.90 -2.61
CA VAL A 77 2.37 4.86 -2.19
C VAL A 77 2.01 3.51 -2.79
N VAL A 78 0.72 3.18 -2.87
CA VAL A 78 0.23 1.93 -3.47
C VAL A 78 0.46 1.92 -4.97
N TYR A 79 0.19 3.02 -5.66
CA TYR A 79 0.57 3.19 -7.07
C TYR A 79 2.07 2.96 -7.30
N SER A 80 2.91 3.52 -6.42
CA SER A 80 4.36 3.35 -6.50
C SER A 80 4.80 1.91 -6.23
N PHE A 81 4.10 1.22 -5.33
CA PHE A 81 4.31 -0.20 -5.04
C PHE A 81 3.94 -1.07 -6.25
N ILE A 82 2.78 -0.84 -6.86
CA ILE A 82 2.35 -1.55 -8.07
C ILE A 82 3.33 -1.34 -9.23
N LYS A 83 3.92 -0.15 -9.36
CA LYS A 83 4.97 0.12 -10.36
C LYS A 83 6.29 -0.62 -10.11
N TYR A 84 6.52 -1.07 -8.87
CA TYR A 84 7.72 -1.82 -8.51
C TYR A 84 7.55 -3.32 -8.77
N LEU A 85 6.34 -3.84 -8.56
CA LEU A 85 5.95 -5.20 -8.94
C LEU A 85 6.01 -5.40 -10.46
#